data_AF-A0A7V9AUW8-F1
#
_entry.id   AF-A0A7V9AUW8-F1
#
_cell.length_a   1.000
_cell.length_b   1.000
_cell.length_c   1.000
_cell.angle_alpha   90.00
_cell.angle_beta   90.00
_cell.angle_gamma   90.00
#
_symmetry.space_group_name_H-M   'P 1'
#
loop_
_entity.id
_entity.type
_entity.pdbx_description
1 polymer ?
#
loop_
_entity_poly.entity_id
_entity_poly.type
_entity_poly.pdbx_seq_one_letter_code
_entity_poly.pdbx_strand_id
1 'polypeptide(L)'
;MDNVCHTLVGIAAARAGLNTKTALATATLAIASNLPDIDVLAFATGIPSVALRRGWTHGVLAQALLPLAFAGVMWMVATRGSGLGTRGSERSNNGGRANFRWLLILSYIGVLSHVFLDYLNTYGVRLLMPFSQQWFYGDSVFIVDVWMWLMLGPGAVLARRGRPWVARAALMATALYVCVMLVSAQRARAIVMSRWVETFGNPPAAMMVGPVPINPFRKAIIVDGGDRYVVGRFHWYPRHISFAPSPIPKNDQGPWVLPAIAQEPDFAAILVWARFPYWELEEDGSGVRVTLRDVRFPRGVAGFSATTYIRKEAHAAR
;
A
#
# COMPACT_ATOMS: atom_id res chain seq x y z
N MET A 1 0.11 1.56 -3.59
CA MET A 1 1.06 2.22 -4.50
C MET A 1 1.45 3.55 -3.89
N ASP A 2 2.55 4.12 -4.35
CA ASP A 2 2.95 5.47 -3.98
C ASP A 2 2.07 6.53 -4.68
N ASN A 3 2.00 7.73 -4.10
CA ASN A 3 1.16 8.83 -4.58
C ASN A 3 1.53 9.31 -5.99
N VAL A 4 2.78 9.14 -6.43
CA VAL A 4 3.19 9.48 -7.80
C VAL A 4 2.49 8.53 -8.79
N CYS A 5 2.54 7.23 -8.53
CA CYS A 5 1.83 6.23 -9.34
C CYS A 5 0.33 6.55 -9.44
N HIS A 6 -0.32 6.80 -8.31
CA HIS A 6 -1.75 7.13 -8.25
C HIS A 6 -2.12 8.39 -9.05
N THR A 7 -1.29 9.43 -8.94
CA THR A 7 -1.46 10.66 -9.72
C THR A 7 -1.30 10.40 -11.21
N LEU A 8 -0.29 9.60 -11.61
CA LEU A 8 -0.05 9.23 -13.00
C LEU A 8 -1.22 8.44 -13.59
N VAL A 9 -1.82 7.50 -12.85
CA VAL A 9 -3.04 6.79 -13.27
C VAL A 9 -4.19 7.78 -13.50
N GLY A 10 -4.44 8.69 -12.55
CA GLY A 10 -5.50 9.71 -12.67
C GLY A 10 -5.30 10.62 -13.89
N ILE A 11 -4.07 11.11 -14.11
CA ILE A 11 -3.74 11.95 -15.26
C ILE A 11 -3.85 11.15 -16.58
N ALA A 12 -3.36 9.91 -16.62
CA ALA A 12 -3.46 9.07 -17.80
C ALA A 12 -4.93 8.79 -18.15
N ALA A 13 -5.78 8.48 -17.17
CA ALA A 13 -7.22 8.33 -17.35
C ALA A 13 -7.87 9.60 -17.91
N ALA A 14 -7.47 10.77 -17.39
CA ALA A 14 -7.94 12.06 -17.91
C ALA A 14 -7.55 12.22 -19.39
N ARG A 15 -6.27 11.98 -19.72
CA ARG A 15 -5.71 12.16 -21.06
C ARG A 15 -6.17 11.08 -22.05
N ALA A 16 -6.70 9.95 -21.59
CA ALA A 16 -7.34 8.94 -22.44
C ALA A 16 -8.69 9.39 -23.03
N GLY A 17 -9.21 10.54 -22.59
CA GLY A 17 -10.40 11.21 -23.12
C GLY A 17 -11.39 11.66 -22.05
N LEU A 18 -11.22 11.23 -20.80
CA LEU A 18 -12.12 11.62 -19.71
C LEU A 18 -12.05 13.11 -19.37
N ASN A 19 -10.94 13.79 -19.70
CA ASN A 19 -10.77 15.24 -19.53
C ASN A 19 -11.78 16.10 -20.31
N THR A 20 -12.43 15.53 -21.33
CA THR A 20 -13.44 16.21 -22.16
C THR A 20 -14.86 16.13 -21.61
N LYS A 21 -15.10 15.35 -20.54
CA LYS A 21 -16.45 15.06 -20.04
C LYS A 21 -17.05 16.15 -19.15
N THR A 22 -16.23 16.91 -18.45
CA THR A 22 -16.65 18.02 -17.58
C THR A 22 -15.51 19.00 -17.35
N ALA A 23 -15.83 20.26 -17.02
CA ALA A 23 -14.87 21.15 -16.40
C ALA A 23 -14.26 20.51 -15.15
N LEU A 24 -12.99 20.81 -14.88
CA LEU A 24 -12.18 20.23 -13.78
C LEU A 24 -11.96 18.71 -13.84
N ALA A 25 -12.26 18.02 -14.94
CA ALA A 25 -12.11 16.57 -15.04
C ALA A 25 -10.71 16.06 -14.69
N THR A 26 -9.65 16.67 -15.25
CA THR A 26 -8.26 16.28 -14.97
C THR A 26 -7.89 16.48 -13.50
N ALA A 27 -8.25 17.65 -12.93
CA ALA A 27 -8.00 17.94 -11.52
C ALA A 27 -8.74 16.97 -10.60
N THR A 28 -10.01 16.68 -10.94
CA THR A 28 -10.84 15.72 -10.20
C THR A 28 -10.17 14.35 -10.17
N LEU A 29 -9.71 13.83 -11.31
CA LEU A 29 -9.06 12.53 -11.38
C LEU A 29 -7.72 12.50 -10.62
N ALA A 30 -6.87 13.53 -10.78
CA ALA A 30 -5.56 13.59 -10.14
C ALA A 30 -5.65 13.69 -8.61
N ILE A 31 -6.65 14.43 -8.09
CA ILE A 31 -6.86 14.58 -6.65
C ILE A 31 -7.59 13.37 -6.09
N ALA A 32 -8.68 12.92 -6.73
CA ALA A 32 -9.47 11.78 -6.26
C ALA A 32 -8.63 10.50 -6.20
N SER A 33 -7.67 10.32 -7.10
CA SER A 33 -6.76 9.17 -7.06
C SER A 33 -5.77 9.20 -5.90
N ASN A 34 -5.71 10.27 -5.10
CA ASN A 34 -4.89 10.33 -3.88
C ASN A 34 -5.75 10.51 -2.61
N LEU A 35 -7.06 10.67 -2.75
CA LEU A 35 -7.95 11.01 -1.64
C LEU A 35 -7.95 9.97 -0.51
N PRO A 36 -7.86 8.65 -0.75
CA PRO A 36 -7.78 7.67 0.35
C PRO A 36 -6.53 7.82 1.23
N ASP A 37 -5.43 8.34 0.69
CA ASP A 37 -4.18 8.58 1.43
C ASP A 37 -4.21 9.86 2.29
N ILE A 38 -5.37 10.52 2.45
CA ILE A 38 -5.53 11.61 3.43
C ILE A 38 -5.26 11.17 4.88
N ASP A 39 -5.25 9.85 5.14
CA ASP A 39 -4.80 9.26 6.39
C ASP A 39 -3.32 9.54 6.71
N VAL A 40 -2.53 10.04 5.75
CA VAL A 40 -1.19 10.60 5.99
C VAL A 40 -1.23 11.76 6.98
N LEU A 41 -2.36 12.45 7.14
CA LEU A 41 -2.52 13.49 8.16
C LEU A 41 -2.41 12.95 9.58
N ALA A 42 -2.45 11.62 9.79
CA ALA A 42 -2.10 11.01 11.07
C ALA A 42 -0.68 11.37 11.54
N PHE A 43 0.26 11.69 10.63
CA PHE A 43 1.59 12.19 10.99
C PHE A 43 1.55 13.55 11.70
N ALA A 44 0.47 14.32 11.56
CA ALA A 44 0.26 15.57 12.29
C ALA A 44 -0.34 15.34 13.69
N THR A 45 -0.51 14.08 14.09
CA THR A 45 -1.01 13.68 15.41
C THR A 45 0.08 12.99 16.21
N GLY A 46 -0.13 12.81 17.51
CA GLY A 46 0.76 11.99 18.36
C GLY A 46 0.53 10.47 18.23
N ILE A 47 -0.39 10.03 17.36
CA ILE A 47 -0.69 8.61 17.16
C ILE A 47 0.31 8.04 16.15
N PRO A 48 0.93 6.88 16.40
CA PRO A 48 1.80 6.26 15.41
C PRO A 48 1.02 6.03 14.11
N SER A 49 1.54 6.62 13.02
CA SER A 49 0.78 6.75 11.77
C SER A 49 0.26 5.41 11.25
N VAL A 50 1.05 4.35 11.40
CA VAL A 50 0.72 2.97 10.97
C VAL A 50 -0.57 2.40 11.60
N ALA A 51 -1.02 2.91 12.75
CA ALA A 51 -2.29 2.49 13.36
C ALA A 51 -3.50 2.85 12.48
N LEU A 52 -3.45 4.01 11.84
CA LEU A 52 -4.58 4.61 11.11
C LEU A 52 -4.49 4.43 9.60
N ARG A 53 -3.29 4.18 9.05
CA ARG A 53 -3.08 4.01 7.61
C ARG A 53 -3.92 2.87 7.02
N ARG A 54 -4.42 3.08 5.81
CA ARG A 54 -5.06 2.06 4.94
C ARG A 54 -6.25 1.36 5.56
N GLY A 55 -6.93 2.07 6.46
CA GLY A 55 -8.10 1.62 7.20
C GLY A 55 -9.33 2.43 6.83
N TRP A 56 -9.70 3.35 7.71
CA TRP A 56 -10.90 4.16 7.62
C TRP A 56 -11.11 4.84 6.27
N THR A 57 -10.06 5.41 5.69
CA THR A 57 -10.12 6.13 4.40
C THR A 57 -10.13 5.22 3.17
N HIS A 58 -9.87 3.92 3.36
CA HIS A 58 -9.83 2.89 2.31
C HIS A 58 -10.99 1.89 2.44
N GLY A 59 -11.68 1.88 3.57
CA GLY A 59 -12.80 0.97 3.84
C GLY A 59 -14.00 1.20 2.95
N VAL A 60 -14.95 0.26 2.99
CA VAL A 60 -16.14 0.24 2.12
C VAL A 60 -16.97 1.51 2.22
N LEU A 61 -17.13 2.07 3.43
CA LEU A 61 -17.86 3.32 3.61
C LEU A 61 -17.12 4.52 3.01
N ALA A 62 -15.79 4.57 3.14
CA ALA A 62 -14.99 5.63 2.53
C ALA A 62 -15.00 5.53 1.00
N GLN A 63 -14.90 4.32 0.45
CA GLN A 63 -15.03 4.10 -1.00
C GLN A 63 -16.39 4.57 -1.56
N ALA A 64 -17.47 4.49 -0.77
CA ALA A 64 -18.79 4.98 -1.15
C ALA A 64 -18.95 6.50 -0.94
N LEU A 65 -18.48 7.03 0.19
CA LEU A 65 -18.80 8.40 0.62
C LEU A 65 -17.74 9.43 0.21
N LEU A 66 -16.45 9.08 0.20
CA LEU A 66 -15.38 10.03 -0.18
C LEU A 66 -15.55 10.56 -1.62
N PRO A 67 -15.84 9.73 -2.64
CA PRO A 67 -16.08 10.23 -3.99
C PRO A 67 -17.26 11.18 -4.07
N LEU A 68 -18.33 10.91 -3.33
CA LEU A 68 -19.54 11.73 -3.30
C LEU A 68 -19.26 13.10 -2.68
N ALA A 69 -18.63 13.11 -1.51
CA ALA A 69 -18.23 14.35 -0.84
C ALA A 69 -17.28 15.18 -1.72
N PHE A 70 -16.28 14.53 -2.31
CA PHE A 70 -15.31 15.19 -3.17
C PHE A 70 -15.93 15.76 -4.45
N ALA A 71 -16.86 15.05 -5.08
CA ALA A 71 -17.62 15.57 -6.21
C ALA A 71 -18.43 16.83 -5.84
N GLY A 72 -19.01 16.86 -4.64
CA GLY A 72 -19.66 18.05 -4.07
C GLY A 72 -18.71 19.24 -3.93
N VAL A 73 -17.49 19.01 -3.42
CA VAL A 73 -16.44 20.04 -3.34
C VAL A 73 -16.05 20.55 -4.72
N MET A 74 -15.78 19.65 -5.67
CA MET A 74 -15.41 20.04 -7.03
C MET A 74 -16.52 20.81 -7.75
N TRP A 75 -17.78 20.46 -7.49
CA TRP A 75 -18.93 21.20 -7.99
C TRP A 75 -19.03 22.61 -7.40
N MET A 76 -18.86 22.75 -6.08
CA MET A 76 -18.80 24.05 -5.41
C MET A 76 -17.65 24.91 -5.95
N VAL A 77 -16.47 24.32 -6.15
CA VAL A 77 -15.32 25.01 -6.75
C VAL A 77 -15.63 25.45 -8.18
N ALA A 78 -16.24 24.59 -9.00
CA ALA A 78 -16.58 24.93 -10.37
C ALA A 78 -17.63 26.05 -10.48
N THR A 79 -18.64 26.04 -9.60
CA THR A 79 -19.75 27.02 -9.60
C THR A 79 -19.36 28.36 -8.98
N ARG A 80 -18.49 28.38 -7.95
CA ARG A 80 -17.97 29.62 -7.34
C ARG A 80 -16.80 30.20 -8.12
N GLY A 81 -15.91 29.35 -8.62
CA GLY A 81 -14.75 29.75 -9.42
C GLY A 81 -15.12 30.34 -10.79
N SER A 82 -16.29 30.03 -11.34
CA SER A 82 -16.80 30.71 -12.54
C SER A 82 -17.09 32.21 -12.36
N GLY A 83 -17.07 32.74 -11.13
CA GLY A 83 -17.14 34.18 -10.85
C GLY A 83 -15.79 34.88 -10.69
N LEU A 84 -14.69 34.14 -10.50
CA LEU A 84 -13.33 34.69 -10.32
C LEU A 84 -12.48 34.31 -11.52
N GLY A 85 -12.30 35.26 -12.43
CA GLY A 85 -11.65 35.12 -13.73
C GLY A 85 -10.18 34.65 -13.69
N THR A 86 -9.97 33.35 -13.50
CA THR A 86 -8.67 32.70 -13.72
C THR A 86 -8.48 32.43 -15.22
N ARG A 87 -8.08 33.50 -15.92
CA ARG A 87 -7.38 33.45 -17.20
C ARG A 87 -5.99 32.85 -16.98
N GLY A 88 -5.82 31.57 -17.27
CA GLY A 88 -4.49 31.00 -17.52
C GLY A 88 -4.15 29.80 -16.68
N SER A 89 -4.49 28.62 -17.20
CA SER A 89 -3.63 27.42 -17.27
C SER A 89 -4.54 26.22 -17.52
N GLU A 90 -4.39 25.62 -18.71
CA GLU A 90 -5.10 24.42 -19.15
C GLU A 90 -6.64 24.47 -19.03
N ARG A 91 -7.26 25.46 -19.69
CA ARG A 91 -8.66 25.34 -20.12
C ARG A 91 -8.75 24.04 -20.93
N SER A 92 -9.40 23.02 -20.36
CA SER A 92 -9.79 21.82 -21.10
C SER A 92 -10.43 22.31 -22.40
N ASN A 93 -10.07 21.67 -23.51
CA ASN A 93 -10.36 22.10 -24.89
C ASN A 93 -11.86 22.21 -25.24
N ASN A 94 -12.76 22.12 -24.25
CA ASN A 94 -14.16 22.45 -24.36
C ASN A 94 -14.55 23.33 -23.15
N GLY A 95 -14.93 24.58 -23.41
CA GLY A 95 -15.45 25.56 -22.44
C GLY A 95 -16.82 25.20 -21.87
N GLY A 96 -17.06 23.92 -21.55
CA GLY A 96 -18.32 23.44 -20.99
C GLY A 96 -18.45 23.75 -19.50
N ARG A 97 -19.69 24.03 -19.07
CA ARG A 97 -20.07 24.08 -17.65
C ARG A 97 -19.69 22.77 -16.97
N ALA A 98 -19.36 22.83 -15.68
CA ALA A 98 -19.19 21.60 -14.90
C ALA A 98 -20.47 20.75 -14.96
N ASN A 99 -20.29 19.44 -14.92
CA ASN A 99 -21.37 18.47 -14.86
C ASN A 99 -21.17 17.59 -13.63
N PHE A 100 -22.08 17.72 -12.66
CA PHE A 100 -22.00 17.00 -11.38
C PHE A 100 -21.91 15.49 -11.56
N ARG A 101 -22.69 14.91 -12.49
CA ARG A 101 -22.69 13.46 -12.75
C ARG A 101 -21.31 12.98 -13.17
N TRP A 102 -20.63 13.74 -14.04
CA TRP A 102 -19.28 13.40 -14.46
C TRP A 102 -18.25 13.63 -13.36
N LEU A 103 -18.35 14.71 -12.57
CA LEU A 103 -17.46 14.90 -11.41
C LEU A 103 -17.58 13.73 -10.43
N LEU A 104 -18.79 13.23 -10.20
CA LEU A 104 -19.04 12.06 -9.37
C LEU A 104 -18.38 10.79 -9.95
N ILE A 105 -18.65 10.47 -11.22
CA ILE A 105 -18.05 9.30 -11.90
C ILE A 105 -16.52 9.36 -11.84
N LEU A 106 -15.92 10.51 -12.14
CA LEU A 106 -14.47 10.68 -12.13
C LEU A 106 -13.88 10.55 -10.72
N SER A 107 -14.59 11.04 -9.70
CA SER A 107 -14.18 10.86 -8.31
C SER A 107 -14.18 9.38 -7.91
N TYR A 108 -15.19 8.62 -8.33
CA TYR A 108 -15.23 7.17 -8.11
C TYR A 108 -14.10 6.44 -8.83
N ILE A 109 -13.84 6.78 -10.10
CA ILE A 109 -12.71 6.19 -10.85
C ILE A 109 -11.39 6.43 -10.10
N GLY A 110 -11.15 7.65 -9.63
CA GLY A 110 -9.95 7.99 -8.85
C GLY A 110 -9.83 7.14 -7.59
N VAL A 111 -10.81 7.21 -6.69
CA VAL A 111 -10.78 6.52 -5.39
C VAL A 111 -10.72 5.00 -5.55
N LEU A 112 -11.54 4.41 -6.42
CA LEU A 112 -11.55 2.96 -6.62
C LEU A 112 -10.26 2.45 -7.26
N SER A 113 -9.69 3.20 -8.21
CA SER A 113 -8.37 2.84 -8.79
C SER A 113 -7.27 2.88 -7.73
N HIS A 114 -7.30 3.86 -6.83
CA HIS A 114 -6.35 3.96 -5.73
C HIS A 114 -6.44 2.74 -4.81
N VAL A 115 -7.64 2.46 -4.26
CA VAL A 115 -7.83 1.36 -3.32
C VAL A 115 -7.50 0.01 -3.96
N PHE A 116 -7.86 -0.18 -5.24
CA PHE A 116 -7.49 -1.37 -5.98
C PHE A 116 -5.96 -1.54 -6.08
N LEU A 117 -5.22 -0.50 -6.50
CA LEU A 117 -3.76 -0.56 -6.60
C LEU A 117 -3.08 -0.73 -5.22
N ASP A 118 -3.71 -0.22 -4.16
CA ASP A 118 -3.27 -0.40 -2.79
C ASP A 118 -3.51 -1.82 -2.27
N TYR A 119 -4.58 -2.47 -2.71
CA TYR A 119 -4.81 -3.90 -2.44
C TYR A 119 -3.73 -4.80 -3.04
N LEU A 120 -3.20 -4.47 -4.22
CA LEU A 120 -2.29 -5.37 -4.95
C LEU A 120 -0.88 -5.51 -4.35
N ASN A 121 -0.52 -4.73 -3.33
CA ASN A 121 0.84 -4.74 -2.74
C ASN A 121 0.93 -5.56 -1.44
N THR A 122 2.12 -5.56 -0.82
CA THR A 122 2.43 -6.33 0.40
C THR A 122 2.06 -5.62 1.71
N TYR A 123 1.72 -4.33 1.65
CA TYR A 123 1.25 -3.57 2.81
C TYR A 123 -0.24 -3.86 3.06
N GLY A 124 -1.01 -4.09 1.99
CA GLY A 124 -2.42 -4.42 2.06
C GLY A 124 -3.32 -3.25 2.43
N VAL A 125 -4.61 -3.54 2.57
CA VAL A 125 -5.69 -2.59 2.89
C VAL A 125 -6.76 -3.28 3.75
N ARG A 126 -7.47 -2.50 4.59
CA ARG A 126 -8.62 -2.99 5.37
C ARG A 126 -9.93 -2.63 4.69
N LEU A 127 -10.27 -3.36 3.63
CA LEU A 127 -11.41 -3.07 2.74
C LEU A 127 -12.76 -3.02 3.46
N LEU A 128 -12.92 -3.81 4.52
CA LEU A 128 -14.20 -3.99 5.21
C LEU A 128 -14.39 -3.03 6.40
N MET A 129 -13.46 -2.10 6.63
CA MET A 129 -13.62 -1.04 7.62
C MET A 129 -14.91 -0.24 7.36
N PRO A 130 -15.72 0.06 8.40
CA PRO A 130 -15.46 -0.16 9.83
C PRO A 130 -15.98 -1.49 10.39
N PHE A 131 -16.63 -2.33 9.57
CA PHE A 131 -17.28 -3.56 10.03
C PHE A 131 -16.28 -4.67 10.40
N SER A 132 -15.11 -4.67 9.77
CA SER A 132 -14.02 -5.60 10.08
C SER A 132 -12.65 -4.93 9.94
N GLN A 133 -11.75 -5.29 10.85
CA GLN A 133 -10.34 -4.88 10.87
C GLN A 133 -9.45 -5.76 9.98
N GLN A 134 -10.02 -6.73 9.28
CA GLN A 134 -9.27 -7.69 8.48
C GLN A 134 -8.45 -7.00 7.38
N TRP A 135 -7.17 -7.39 7.29
CA TRP A 135 -6.27 -6.98 6.22
C TRP A 135 -6.39 -7.87 4.99
N PHE A 136 -6.32 -7.25 3.82
CA PHE A 136 -6.31 -7.91 2.52
C PHE A 136 -5.02 -7.57 1.78
N TYR A 137 -4.35 -8.58 1.22
CA TYR A 137 -3.04 -8.44 0.56
C TYR A 137 -3.06 -9.12 -0.80
N GLY A 138 -2.70 -8.39 -1.84
CA GLY A 138 -2.51 -8.94 -3.18
C GLY A 138 -1.10 -9.49 -3.43
N ASP A 139 -0.10 -9.03 -2.67
CA ASP A 139 1.31 -9.50 -2.74
C ASP A 139 1.89 -9.57 -4.18
N SER A 140 1.41 -8.70 -5.09
CA SER A 140 1.63 -8.87 -6.53
C SER A 140 2.57 -7.83 -7.13
N VAL A 141 2.34 -6.55 -6.83
CA VAL A 141 3.08 -5.40 -7.40
C VAL A 141 3.74 -4.56 -6.31
N PHE A 142 4.93 -4.03 -6.59
CA PHE A 142 5.74 -3.36 -5.57
C PHE A 142 5.18 -1.97 -5.26
N ILE A 143 5.36 -1.45 -4.04
CA ILE A 143 4.73 -0.19 -3.63
C ILE A 143 5.17 1.02 -4.45
N VAL A 144 6.45 1.06 -4.85
CA VAL A 144 7.06 2.05 -5.75
C VAL A 144 7.45 1.34 -7.05
N ASP A 145 6.48 1.13 -7.93
CA ASP A 145 6.67 0.32 -9.13
C ASP A 145 7.22 1.16 -10.30
N VAL A 146 8.54 1.08 -10.52
CA VAL A 146 9.24 1.81 -11.58
C VAL A 146 8.70 1.45 -12.98
N TRP A 147 8.21 0.23 -13.20
CA TRP A 147 7.67 -0.16 -14.51
C TRP A 147 6.34 0.52 -14.76
N MET A 148 5.47 0.59 -13.75
CA MET A 148 4.23 1.36 -13.87
C MET A 148 4.52 2.84 -14.12
N TRP A 149 5.53 3.42 -13.46
CA TRP A 149 5.95 4.80 -13.74
C TRP A 149 6.46 4.99 -15.18
N LEU A 150 7.25 4.06 -15.69
CA LEU A 150 7.77 4.11 -17.07
C LEU A 150 6.68 3.93 -18.13
N MET A 151 5.59 3.22 -17.82
CA MET A 151 4.44 3.10 -18.71
C MET A 151 3.54 4.35 -18.63
N LEU A 152 3.17 4.77 -17.42
CA LEU A 152 2.20 5.85 -17.19
C LEU A 152 2.79 7.25 -17.38
N GLY A 153 4.05 7.47 -17.00
CA GLY A 153 4.74 8.76 -17.08
C GLY A 153 4.78 9.32 -18.50
N PRO A 154 5.37 8.59 -19.48
CA PRO A 154 5.33 8.97 -20.89
C PRO A 154 3.89 9.06 -21.41
N GLY A 155 3.00 8.15 -20.99
CA GLY A 155 1.58 8.22 -21.34
C GLY A 155 0.92 9.55 -20.93
N ALA A 156 1.19 10.03 -19.72
CA ALA A 156 0.68 11.29 -19.19
C ALA A 156 1.28 12.52 -19.89
N VAL A 157 2.57 12.47 -20.24
CA VAL A 157 3.30 13.59 -20.87
C VAL A 157 3.04 13.66 -22.38
N LEU A 158 3.12 12.54 -23.09
CA LEU A 158 3.05 12.46 -24.56
C LEU A 158 1.61 12.45 -25.10
N ALA A 159 0.62 12.13 -24.27
CA ALA A 159 -0.79 12.30 -24.63
C ALA A 159 -1.23 13.78 -24.65
N ARG A 160 -0.36 14.70 -24.20
CA ARG A 160 -0.49 16.13 -24.53
C ARG A 160 -0.43 16.28 -26.07
N ARG A 161 -1.12 17.27 -26.64
CA ARG A 161 -1.25 17.51 -28.09
C ARG A 161 -2.24 16.60 -28.84
N GLY A 162 -3.36 16.22 -28.21
CA GLY A 162 -4.49 15.61 -28.92
C GLY A 162 -4.31 14.14 -29.31
N ARG A 163 -3.43 13.40 -28.63
CA ARG A 163 -3.16 11.97 -28.89
C ARG A 163 -3.68 11.09 -27.74
N PRO A 164 -5.00 10.98 -27.50
CA PRO A 164 -5.54 10.22 -26.38
C PRO A 164 -5.21 8.72 -26.46
N TRP A 165 -4.94 8.21 -27.66
CA TRP A 165 -4.54 6.82 -27.86
C TRP A 165 -3.23 6.47 -27.12
N VAL A 166 -2.31 7.43 -26.94
CA VAL A 166 -1.04 7.19 -26.21
C VAL A 166 -1.31 6.92 -24.73
N ALA A 167 -2.20 7.70 -24.11
CA ALA A 167 -2.63 7.46 -22.74
C ALA A 167 -3.42 6.13 -22.61
N ARG A 168 -4.27 5.80 -23.59
CA ARG A 168 -4.97 4.51 -23.62
C ARG A 168 -4.00 3.34 -23.71
N ALA A 169 -2.99 3.43 -24.57
CA ALA A 169 -1.95 2.42 -24.71
C ALA A 169 -1.15 2.26 -23.41
N ALA A 170 -0.78 3.38 -22.76
CA ALA A 170 -0.11 3.35 -21.46
C ALA A 170 -0.95 2.68 -20.35
N LEU A 171 -2.24 3.02 -20.26
CA LEU A 171 -3.17 2.38 -19.32
C LEU A 171 -3.34 0.89 -19.62
N MET A 172 -3.47 0.52 -20.90
CA MET A 172 -3.60 -0.87 -21.32
C MET A 172 -2.33 -1.69 -21.02
N ALA A 173 -1.15 -1.13 -21.29
CA ALA A 173 0.12 -1.74 -20.94
C ALA A 173 0.27 -1.92 -19.42
N THR A 174 -0.12 -0.91 -18.64
CA THR A 174 -0.11 -0.97 -17.17
C THR A 174 -1.09 -2.02 -16.65
N ALA A 175 -2.30 -2.10 -17.21
CA ALA A 175 -3.28 -3.11 -16.84
C ALA A 175 -2.78 -4.53 -17.17
N LEU A 176 -2.20 -4.72 -18.36
CA LEU A 176 -1.59 -5.99 -18.75
C LEU A 176 -0.44 -6.38 -17.82
N TYR A 177 0.44 -5.43 -17.49
CA TYR A 177 1.52 -5.63 -16.52
C TYR A 177 0.99 -6.09 -15.16
N VAL A 178 -0.04 -5.40 -14.63
CA VAL A 178 -0.69 -5.76 -13.37
C VAL A 178 -1.27 -7.18 -13.43
N CYS A 179 -1.97 -7.54 -14.51
CA CYS A 179 -2.49 -8.89 -14.71
C CYS A 179 -1.38 -9.95 -14.74
N VAL A 180 -0.29 -9.70 -15.46
CA VAL A 180 0.88 -10.58 -15.49
C VAL A 180 1.51 -10.74 -14.10
N MET A 181 1.65 -9.65 -13.35
CA MET A 181 2.21 -9.68 -12.00
C MET A 181 1.31 -10.42 -10.99
N LEU A 182 -0.02 -10.30 -11.13
CA LEU A 182 -1.00 -11.07 -10.35
C LEU A 182 -0.88 -12.57 -10.61
N VAL A 183 -0.91 -12.98 -11.88
CA VAL A 183 -0.75 -14.39 -12.25
C VAL A 183 0.61 -14.92 -11.79
N SER A 184 1.69 -14.14 -11.99
CA SER A 184 3.04 -14.45 -11.53
C SER A 184 3.09 -14.67 -10.01
N ALA A 185 2.45 -13.80 -9.22
CA ALA A 185 2.41 -13.93 -7.77
C ALA A 185 1.63 -15.18 -7.32
N GLN A 186 0.45 -15.43 -7.91
CA GLN A 186 -0.36 -16.62 -7.61
C GLN A 186 0.40 -17.92 -7.92
N ARG A 187 1.04 -17.99 -9.09
CA ARG A 187 1.83 -19.16 -9.51
C ARG A 187 3.07 -19.35 -8.65
N ALA A 188 3.82 -18.28 -8.36
CA ALA A 188 4.99 -18.34 -7.48
C ALA A 188 4.59 -18.80 -6.07
N ARG A 189 3.47 -18.29 -5.53
CA ARG A 189 2.94 -18.73 -4.23
C ARG A 189 2.63 -20.22 -4.20
N ALA A 190 1.98 -20.75 -5.24
CA ALA A 190 1.69 -22.18 -5.33
C ALA A 190 2.98 -23.03 -5.36
N ILE A 191 3.97 -22.63 -6.17
CA ILE A 191 5.26 -23.35 -6.26
C ILE A 191 6.01 -23.31 -4.93
N VAL A 192 6.08 -22.13 -4.28
CA VAL A 192 6.76 -21.98 -2.99
C VAL A 192 6.05 -22.76 -1.89
N MET A 193 4.71 -22.81 -1.89
CA MET A 193 3.93 -23.64 -0.98
C MET A 193 4.27 -25.13 -1.15
N SER A 194 4.25 -25.65 -2.37
CA SER A 194 4.63 -27.05 -2.64
C SER A 194 6.06 -27.34 -2.17
N ARG A 195 7.01 -26.45 -2.52
CA ARG A 195 8.41 -26.61 -2.11
C ARG A 195 8.58 -26.57 -0.59
N TRP A 196 7.80 -25.75 0.11
CA TRP A 196 7.81 -25.69 1.56
C TRP A 196 7.36 -27.02 2.17
N VAL A 197 6.20 -27.53 1.75
CA VAL A 197 5.65 -28.80 2.26
C VAL A 197 6.60 -29.96 1.98
N GLU A 198 7.21 -30.02 0.79
CA GLU A 198 8.26 -31.01 0.46
C GLU A 198 9.48 -30.93 1.40
N THR A 199 9.86 -29.72 1.82
CA THR A 199 11.09 -29.51 2.60
C THR A 199 10.87 -29.72 4.10
N PHE A 200 9.71 -29.32 4.62
CA PHE A 200 9.44 -29.27 6.06
C PHE A 200 8.34 -30.24 6.54
N GLY A 201 7.58 -30.85 5.63
CA GLY A 201 6.58 -31.88 5.94
C GLY A 201 5.23 -31.37 6.45
N ASN A 202 5.07 -30.05 6.65
CA ASN A 202 3.82 -29.45 7.12
C ASN A 202 3.49 -28.14 6.36
N PRO A 203 2.20 -27.78 6.24
CA PRO A 203 1.81 -26.48 5.69
C PRO A 203 2.26 -25.36 6.64
N PRO A 204 2.59 -24.18 6.10
CA PRO A 204 2.95 -23.01 6.90
C PRO A 204 1.71 -22.38 7.54
N ALA A 205 1.85 -21.79 8.72
CA ALA A 205 0.76 -21.07 9.40
C ALA A 205 0.31 -19.84 8.60
N ALA A 206 1.29 -19.14 8.01
CA ALA A 206 1.09 -18.02 7.09
C ALA A 206 2.27 -17.95 6.11
N MET A 207 2.05 -17.32 4.97
CA MET A 207 3.09 -17.14 3.95
C MET A 207 2.84 -15.86 3.16
N MET A 208 3.93 -15.20 2.78
CA MET A 208 3.96 -14.13 1.79
C MET A 208 4.97 -14.48 0.70
N VAL A 209 4.54 -14.32 -0.56
CA VAL A 209 5.43 -14.40 -1.73
C VAL A 209 5.22 -13.11 -2.50
N GLY A 210 5.98 -12.08 -2.13
CA GLY A 210 5.75 -10.70 -2.54
C GLY A 210 6.75 -10.21 -3.60
N PRO A 211 6.42 -9.14 -4.34
CA PRO A 211 7.34 -8.47 -5.25
C PRO A 211 8.54 -7.86 -4.51
N VAL A 212 9.60 -7.63 -5.27
CA VAL A 212 10.79 -6.88 -4.83
C VAL A 212 10.94 -5.62 -5.68
N PRO A 213 11.71 -4.61 -5.23
CA PRO A 213 11.99 -3.43 -6.04
C PRO A 213 12.61 -3.82 -7.39
N ILE A 214 12.19 -3.14 -8.45
CA ILE A 214 12.77 -3.14 -9.81
C ILE A 214 12.66 -4.46 -10.58
N ASN A 215 12.84 -5.62 -9.96
CA ASN A 215 12.92 -6.89 -10.68
C ASN A 215 11.59 -7.68 -10.63
N PRO A 216 10.79 -7.73 -11.72
CA PRO A 216 9.50 -8.42 -11.74
C PRO A 216 9.62 -9.96 -11.74
N PHE A 217 10.81 -10.49 -12.05
CA PHE A 217 11.09 -11.93 -12.09
C PHE A 217 11.56 -12.50 -10.75
N ARG A 218 11.76 -11.66 -9.74
CA ARG A 218 12.17 -12.07 -8.40
C ARG A 218 11.07 -11.75 -7.38
N LYS A 219 10.87 -12.66 -6.43
CA LYS A 219 9.92 -12.50 -5.32
C LYS A 219 10.63 -12.75 -3.98
N ALA A 220 10.25 -12.00 -2.96
CA ALA A 220 10.65 -12.24 -1.57
C ALA A 220 9.68 -13.23 -0.94
N ILE A 221 10.22 -14.19 -0.20
CA ILE A 221 9.44 -15.19 0.53
C ILE A 221 9.55 -14.90 2.03
N ILE A 222 8.44 -14.91 2.72
CA ILE A 222 8.37 -15.01 4.18
C ILE A 222 7.40 -16.13 4.51
N VAL A 223 7.85 -17.09 5.31
CA VAL A 223 7.04 -18.21 5.77
C VAL A 223 6.98 -18.20 7.27
N ASP A 224 5.79 -18.31 7.83
CA ASP A 224 5.56 -18.55 9.25
C ASP A 224 5.54 -20.06 9.51
N GLY A 225 6.61 -20.54 10.17
CA GLY A 225 6.79 -21.94 10.55
C GLY A 225 6.24 -22.28 11.93
N GLY A 226 5.54 -21.36 12.62
CA GLY A 226 5.06 -21.55 13.99
C GLY A 226 5.82 -20.67 14.98
N ASP A 227 6.94 -21.16 15.49
CA ASP A 227 7.80 -20.45 16.46
C ASP A 227 8.80 -19.47 15.83
N ARG A 228 8.96 -19.55 14.51
CA ARG A 228 9.95 -18.80 13.73
C ARG A 228 9.48 -18.48 12.33
N TYR A 229 10.07 -17.44 11.75
CA TYR A 229 9.93 -17.12 10.33
C TYR A 229 11.12 -17.63 9.53
N VAL A 230 10.84 -18.15 8.34
CA VAL A 230 11.85 -18.49 7.35
C VAL A 230 11.71 -17.52 6.18
N VAL A 231 12.78 -16.78 5.91
CA VAL A 231 12.85 -15.86 4.76
C VAL A 231 13.50 -16.53 3.57
N GLY A 232 13.18 -16.08 2.37
CA GLY A 232 13.72 -16.67 1.15
C GLY A 232 13.52 -15.82 -0.08
N ARG A 233 13.92 -16.38 -1.23
CA ARG A 233 13.76 -15.76 -2.54
C ARG A 233 13.28 -16.78 -3.54
N PHE A 234 12.40 -16.33 -4.44
CA PHE A 234 11.98 -17.06 -5.63
C PHE A 234 12.44 -16.28 -6.87
N HIS A 235 13.01 -16.99 -7.83
CA HIS A 235 13.40 -16.47 -9.14
C HIS A 235 12.67 -17.26 -10.22
N TRP A 236 12.12 -16.55 -11.21
CA TRP A 236 11.51 -17.19 -12.39
C TRP A 236 12.54 -17.70 -13.40
N TYR A 237 13.67 -16.99 -13.57
CA TYR A 237 14.69 -17.32 -14.57
C TYR A 237 16.13 -17.07 -14.08
N PRO A 238 17.01 -18.11 -14.07
CA PRO A 238 16.62 -19.51 -14.03
C PRO A 238 15.70 -19.77 -12.82
N ARG A 239 14.78 -20.73 -12.94
CA ARG A 239 13.82 -20.98 -11.86
C ARG A 239 14.55 -21.55 -10.64
N HIS A 240 14.53 -20.82 -9.53
CA HIS A 240 15.24 -21.20 -8.31
C HIS A 240 14.53 -20.67 -7.06
N ILE A 241 14.51 -21.49 -6.01
CA ILE A 241 13.98 -21.14 -4.68
C ILE A 241 15.11 -21.32 -3.67
N SER A 242 15.34 -20.31 -2.85
CA SER A 242 16.22 -20.42 -1.69
C SER A 242 15.54 -19.96 -0.42
N PHE A 243 15.82 -20.65 0.67
CA PHE A 243 15.49 -20.24 2.03
C PHE A 243 16.78 -19.86 2.75
N ALA A 244 16.72 -18.82 3.58
CA ALA A 244 17.85 -18.43 4.41
C ALA A 244 18.12 -19.52 5.45
N PRO A 245 19.40 -19.81 5.76
CA PRO A 245 19.76 -20.88 6.69
C PRO A 245 19.39 -20.55 8.14
N SER A 246 19.41 -19.27 8.50
CA SER A 246 19.10 -18.78 9.84
C SER A 246 17.64 -18.27 9.88
N PRO A 247 16.70 -19.02 10.50
CA PRO A 247 15.35 -18.53 10.71
C PRO A 247 15.33 -17.38 11.73
N ILE A 248 14.29 -16.56 11.66
CA ILE A 248 14.07 -15.45 12.59
C ILE A 248 13.12 -15.95 13.70
N PRO A 249 13.58 -16.12 14.95
CA PRO A 249 12.69 -16.52 16.03
C PRO A 249 11.66 -15.41 16.30
N LYS A 250 10.41 -15.79 16.60
CA LYS A 250 9.36 -14.81 16.91
C LYS A 250 9.58 -14.15 18.27
N ASN A 251 10.04 -14.92 19.24
CA ASN A 251 10.25 -14.51 20.64
C ASN A 251 9.00 -13.87 21.30
N ASP A 252 7.81 -14.15 20.77
CA ASP A 252 6.54 -13.59 21.24
C ASP A 252 6.08 -14.15 22.59
N GLN A 253 6.65 -15.28 23.01
CA GLN A 253 6.47 -15.89 24.34
C GLN A 253 7.60 -15.53 25.33
N GLY A 254 8.47 -14.57 25.00
CA GLY A 254 9.57 -14.15 25.88
C GLY A 254 9.07 -13.45 27.15
N PRO A 255 9.77 -13.61 28.30
CA PRO A 255 9.31 -13.07 29.60
C PRO A 255 9.23 -11.53 29.60
N TRP A 256 9.98 -10.86 28.71
CA TRP A 256 10.04 -9.41 28.61
C TRP A 256 8.97 -8.81 27.69
N VAL A 257 8.23 -9.62 26.92
CA VAL A 257 7.28 -9.12 25.90
C VAL A 257 6.06 -8.46 26.52
N LEU A 258 5.33 -9.14 27.41
CA LEU A 258 4.14 -8.58 28.06
C LEU A 258 4.46 -7.33 28.89
N PRO A 259 5.53 -7.29 29.70
CA PRO A 259 5.96 -6.07 30.39
C PRO A 259 6.27 -4.92 29.42
N ALA A 260 6.91 -5.22 28.28
CA ALA A 260 7.25 -4.20 27.30
C ALA A 260 6.00 -3.60 26.64
N ILE A 261 5.01 -4.43 26.31
CA ILE A 261 3.71 -3.97 25.78
C ILE A 261 2.98 -3.09 26.80
N ALA A 262 3.04 -3.44 28.10
CA ALA A 262 2.41 -2.65 29.15
C ALA A 262 3.10 -1.29 29.36
N GLN A 263 4.41 -1.19 29.09
CA GLN A 263 5.19 0.03 29.22
C GLN A 263 5.12 0.94 27.98
N GLU A 264 5.02 0.37 26.78
CA GLU A 264 5.14 1.09 25.51
C GLU A 264 3.86 1.02 24.67
N PRO A 265 2.98 2.04 24.72
CA PRO A 265 1.72 2.07 23.98
C PRO A 265 1.89 1.94 22.46
N ASP A 266 3.00 2.41 21.90
CA ASP A 266 3.27 2.37 20.47
C ASP A 266 3.37 0.94 19.91
N PHE A 267 3.62 -0.05 20.76
CA PHE A 267 3.65 -1.46 20.36
C PHE A 267 2.31 -1.91 19.79
N ALA A 268 1.19 -1.46 20.37
CA ALA A 268 -0.13 -1.79 19.87
C ALA A 268 -0.34 -1.28 18.44
N ALA A 269 0.16 -0.08 18.13
CA ALA A 269 0.06 0.49 16.79
C ALA A 269 0.89 -0.30 15.76
N ILE A 270 2.11 -0.70 16.13
CA ILE A 270 2.94 -1.57 15.27
C ILE A 270 2.27 -2.92 15.06
N LEU A 271 1.69 -3.53 16.11
CA LEU A 271 1.00 -4.82 16.01
C LEU A 271 -0.23 -4.77 15.10
N VAL A 272 -0.98 -3.66 15.09
CA VAL A 272 -2.11 -3.47 14.16
C VAL A 272 -1.65 -3.50 12.70
N TRP A 273 -0.47 -2.97 12.42
CA TRP A 273 0.12 -2.93 11.07
C TRP A 273 0.86 -4.22 10.70
N ALA A 274 1.43 -4.90 11.69
CA ALA A 274 2.34 -6.02 11.48
C ALA A 274 1.61 -7.25 10.92
N ARG A 275 2.19 -7.86 9.89
CA ARG A 275 1.76 -9.14 9.31
C ARG A 275 2.64 -10.29 9.77
N PHE A 276 3.92 -10.04 9.99
CA PHE A 276 4.89 -11.02 10.50
C PHE A 276 5.69 -10.42 11.66
N PRO A 277 5.06 -10.15 12.81
CA PRO A 277 5.71 -9.52 13.96
C PRO A 277 6.72 -10.46 14.62
N TYR A 278 7.86 -9.93 15.04
CA TYR A 278 8.84 -10.61 15.88
C TYR A 278 9.50 -9.64 16.88
N TRP A 279 10.02 -10.21 17.97
CA TRP A 279 10.60 -9.46 19.08
C TRP A 279 12.12 -9.68 19.12
N GLU A 280 12.88 -8.59 19.05
CA GLU A 280 14.32 -8.59 19.32
C GLU A 280 14.54 -8.23 20.79
N LEU A 281 15.22 -9.12 21.50
CA LEU A 281 15.55 -8.98 22.92
C LEU A 281 17.07 -8.85 23.04
N GLU A 282 17.53 -7.66 23.40
CA GLU A 282 18.95 -7.38 23.61
C GLU A 282 19.16 -7.09 25.10
N GLU A 283 19.73 -8.05 25.83
CA GLU A 283 20.05 -7.86 27.24
C GLU A 283 21.35 -7.08 27.40
N ASP A 284 21.34 -6.12 28.33
CA ASP A 284 22.56 -5.58 28.93
C ASP A 284 22.56 -5.87 30.44
N GLY A 285 23.68 -5.65 31.12
CA GLY A 285 23.82 -6.00 32.54
C GLY A 285 22.77 -5.37 33.46
N SER A 286 22.12 -4.28 33.04
CA SER A 286 21.12 -3.53 33.81
C SER A 286 19.66 -3.79 33.40
N GLY A 287 19.42 -4.45 32.26
CA GLY A 287 18.08 -4.53 31.69
C GLY A 287 18.00 -5.25 30.35
N VAL A 288 16.88 -5.09 29.67
CA VAL A 288 16.60 -5.68 28.37
C VAL A 288 15.98 -4.62 27.47
N ARG A 289 16.60 -4.41 26.32
CA ARG A 289 16.02 -3.64 25.22
C ARG A 289 15.12 -4.56 24.41
N VAL A 290 13.83 -4.24 24.39
CA VAL A 290 12.79 -4.98 23.67
C VAL A 290 12.41 -4.18 22.44
N THR A 291 12.58 -4.75 21.25
CA THR A 291 12.23 -4.11 19.98
C THR A 291 11.22 -4.96 19.22
N LEU A 292 10.05 -4.41 18.92
CA LEU A 292 9.06 -5.02 18.06
C LEU A 292 9.34 -4.62 16.59
N ARG A 293 9.37 -5.61 15.70
CA ARG A 293 9.57 -5.43 14.25
C ARG A 293 8.64 -6.33 13.45
N ASP A 294 8.57 -6.07 12.14
CA ASP A 294 7.92 -6.94 11.17
C ASP A 294 8.93 -7.37 10.09
N VAL A 295 8.99 -8.68 9.81
CA VAL A 295 9.94 -9.29 8.86
C VAL A 295 9.86 -8.68 7.44
N ARG A 296 8.74 -8.08 7.05
CA ARG A 296 8.59 -7.41 5.75
C ARG A 296 9.55 -6.23 5.57
N PHE A 297 9.98 -5.60 6.65
CA PHE A 297 10.74 -4.36 6.61
C PHE A 297 12.21 -4.58 7.01
N PRO A 298 13.17 -3.97 6.29
CA PRO A 298 14.56 -3.98 6.72
C PRO A 298 14.76 -3.39 8.12
N ARG A 299 15.80 -3.84 8.82
CA ARG A 299 16.21 -3.23 10.10
C ARG A 299 16.55 -1.75 9.90
N GLY A 300 16.15 -0.92 10.87
CA GLY A 300 16.46 0.51 10.89
C GLY A 300 15.52 1.41 10.07
N VAL A 301 14.49 0.87 9.41
CA VAL A 301 13.46 1.70 8.78
C VAL A 301 12.56 2.30 9.86
N ALA A 302 12.61 3.63 10.00
CA ALA A 302 11.80 4.37 10.96
C ALA A 302 10.29 4.19 10.69
N GLY A 303 9.49 4.18 11.76
CA GLY A 303 8.03 4.11 11.69
C GLY A 303 7.42 2.71 11.55
N PHE A 304 8.25 1.65 11.42
CA PHE A 304 7.80 0.25 11.37
C PHE A 304 8.39 -0.63 12.49
N SER A 305 8.99 0.00 13.49
CA SER A 305 9.45 -0.66 14.71
C SER A 305 9.27 0.27 15.89
N ALA A 306 9.09 -0.32 17.06
CA ALA A 306 9.08 0.39 18.32
C ALA A 306 10.01 -0.33 19.29
N THR A 307 10.65 0.43 20.17
CA THR A 307 11.64 -0.09 21.12
C THR A 307 11.37 0.48 22.49
N THR A 308 11.46 -0.36 23.52
CA THR A 308 11.45 0.08 24.91
C THR A 308 12.56 -0.63 25.68
N TYR A 309 12.88 -0.12 26.87
CA TYR A 309 13.92 -0.67 27.73
C TYR A 309 13.36 -0.98 29.11
N ILE A 310 13.59 -2.21 29.56
CA ILE A 310 13.11 -2.73 30.83
C ILE A 310 14.30 -2.98 31.75
N ARG A 311 14.32 -2.33 32.92
CA ARG A 311 15.36 -2.59 33.94
C ARG A 311 15.06 -3.90 34.67
N LYS A 312 16.08 -4.74 34.87
CA LYS A 312 15.95 -6.03 35.59
C LYS A 312 15.53 -5.84 37.05
N GLU A 313 16.02 -4.81 37.72
CA GLU A 313 15.70 -4.50 39.13
C GLU A 313 14.22 -4.16 39.34
N ALA A 314 13.56 -3.52 38.38
CA ALA A 314 12.14 -3.18 38.46
C ALA A 314 11.23 -4.39 38.23
N HIS A 315 11.74 -5.46 37.62
CA HIS A 315 10.98 -6.65 37.28
C HIS A 315 11.13 -7.79 38.31
N ALA A 316 12.20 -7.79 39.12
CA ALA A 316 12.38 -8.77 40.19
C ALA A 316 11.49 -8.52 41.43
N ALA A 317 10.80 -7.38 41.50
CA ALA A 317 9.99 -6.94 42.63
C ALA A 317 8.46 -7.13 42.43
N ARG A 318 8.02 -7.85 41.39
CA ARG A 318 6.62 -8.21 41.11
C ARG A 318 6.53 -9.70 40.84
#